data_AF-A0A7V1EID0-F1
#
_entry.id   AF-A0A7V1EID0-F1
#
_cell.length_a   1.000
_cell.length_b   1.000
_cell.length_c   1.000
_cell.angle_alpha   90.00
_cell.angle_beta   90.00
_cell.angle_gamma   90.00
#
_symmetry.space_group_name_H-M   'P 1'
#
loop_
_entity.id
_entity.type
_entity.pdbx_description
1 polymer ?
#
loop_
_entity_poly.entity_id
_entity_poly.type
_entity_poly.pdbx_seq_one_letter_code
_entity_poly.pdbx_strand_id
1 'polypeptide(L)' 'MRISYDPSVDALYIRFIEGKVECEMLQLNERITVNIGPEEQVVGIGILDASEILPDLKLRKIHLENLIPV' A
#
# COMPACT_ATOMS: atom_id res chain seq x y z
N MET A 1 -8.51 -6.52 -0.45
CA MET A 1 -7.06 -6.20 -0.36
C MET A 1 -6.43 -6.36 -1.73
N ARG A 2 -5.70 -5.35 -2.18
CA ARG A 2 -5.06 -5.31 -3.50
C ARG A 2 -3.70 -4.63 -3.38
N ILE A 3 -2.67 -5.26 -3.93
CA ILE A 3 -1.32 -4.69 -4.03
C ILE A 3 -1.11 -4.33 -5.50
N SER A 4 -0.79 -3.06 -5.78
CA SER A 4 -0.63 -2.55 -7.15
C SER A 4 0.67 -1.78 -7.27
N TYR A 5 1.44 -2.06 -8.31
CA TYR A 5 2.69 -1.36 -8.61
C TYR A 5 2.57 -0.69 -9.98
N ASP A 6 2.83 0.62 -10.02
CA ASP A 6 2.92 1.40 -11.25
C ASP A 6 4.40 1.68 -11.57
N PRO A 7 4.99 0.97 -12.55
CA PRO A 7 6.38 1.17 -12.92
C PRO A 7 6.65 2.49 -13.65
N SER A 8 5.62 3.22 -14.11
CA SER A 8 5.82 4.49 -14.82
C SER A 8 6.23 5.64 -13.88
N VAL A 9 5.81 5.56 -12.62
CA VAL A 9 6.10 6.54 -11.56
C VAL A 9 6.82 5.91 -10.36
N ASP A 10 7.26 4.65 -10.50
CA ASP A 10 7.88 3.82 -9.45
C ASP A 10 7.14 3.83 -8.10
N ALA A 11 5.80 3.71 -8.15
CA ALA A 11 4.95 3.78 -6.97
C ALA A 11 4.25 2.44 -6.70
N LEU A 12 4.34 1.97 -5.44
CA LEU A 12 3.63 0.80 -4.94
C LEU A 12 2.52 1.25 -3.99
N TYR A 13 1.34 0.66 -4.16
CA TYR A 13 0.19 0.90 -3.29
C TYR A 13 -0.39 -0.41 -2.76
N ILE A 14 -0.49 -0.51 -1.44
CA ILE A 14 -1.14 -1.61 -0.74
C ILE A 14 -2.49 -1.11 -0.24
N ARG A 15 -3.58 -1.58 -0.85
CA ARG A 15 -4.95 -1.25 -0.48
C ARG A 15 -5.54 -2.35 0.39
N PHE A 16 -6.01 -2.00 1.58
CA PHE A 16 -6.68 -2.96 2.47
C PHE A 16 -8.19 -3.02 2.20
N ILE A 17 -8.82 -1.88 1.95
CA ILE A 17 -10.28 -1.73 1.87
C ILE A 17 -10.70 -1.34 0.44
N GLU A 18 -11.73 -2.01 -0.07
CA GLU A 18 -12.30 -1.74 -1.40
C GLU A 18 -13.35 -0.62 -1.36
N GLY A 19 -13.56 0.05 -2.50
CA GLY A 19 -14.54 1.13 -2.64
C GLY A 19 -13.94 2.54 -2.54
N LYS A 20 -14.82 3.55 -2.55
CA LYS A 20 -14.44 4.95 -2.32
C LYS A 20 -14.55 5.23 -0.82
N VAL A 21 -13.40 5.45 -0.19
CA VAL A 21 -13.30 5.86 1.21
C VAL A 21 -12.66 7.24 1.20
N GLU A 22 -13.29 8.21 1.86
CA GLU A 22 -12.64 9.51 2.09
C GLU A 22 -11.46 9.29 3.04
N CYS A 23 -10.27 9.72 2.63
CA CYS A 23 -9.04 9.46 3.37
C CYS A 23 -8.26 10.74 3.55
N GLU A 24 -7.62 10.87 4.70
CA GLU A 24 -6.50 11.77 4.90
C GLU A 24 -5.19 11.01 4.70
N MET A 25 -4.19 11.67 4.13
CA MET A 25 -2.87 11.09 3.91
C MET A 25 -1.96 11.47 5.08
N LEU A 26 -1.55 10.49 5.87
CA LEU A 26 -0.51 10.62 6.88
C LEU A 26 0.85 10.32 6.22
N GLN A 27 1.70 11.33 6.11
CA GLN A 27 3.06 11.15 5.62
C GLN A 27 3.98 10.68 6.76
N LEU A 28 4.55 9.48 6.62
CA LEU A 28 5.51 8.96 7.60
C LEU A 28 6.93 9.44 7.30
N ASN A 29 7.29 9.50 6.02
CA ASN A 29 8.52 10.10 5.51
C ASN A 29 8.35 10.49 4.04
N GLU A 30 9.43 10.90 3.36
CA GLU A 30 9.38 11.33 1.95
C GLU A 30 8.88 10.24 0.98
N ARG A 31 9.00 8.96 1.36
CA ARG A 31 8.66 7.82 0.48
C ARG A 31 7.43 7.04 0.94
N ILE A 32 7.02 7.14 2.19
CA ILE A 32 5.97 6.29 2.78
C ILE A 32 4.82 7.16 3.28
N THR A 33 3.62 6.82 2.82
CA THR A 33 2.36 7.44 3.24
C THR A 33 1.36 6.37 3.67
N VAL A 34 0.49 6.74 4.61
CA VAL A 34 -0.61 5.89 5.08
C VAL A 34 -1.91 6.66 4.88
N ASN A 35 -2.87 6.05 4.22
CA ASN A 35 -4.19 6.61 4.02
C ASN A 35 -5.10 6.18 5.17
N ILE A 36 -5.55 7.15 5.96
CA ILE A 36 -6.41 6.96 7.12
C ILE A 36 -7.83 7.43 6.77
N GLY A 37 -8.79 6.53 6.90
CA GLY A 37 -10.21 6.81 6.73
C GLY A 37 -10.90 7.18 8.05
N PRO A 38 -12.23 7.26 8.05
CA PRO A 38 -13.02 7.47 9.27
C PRO A 38 -12.69 6.42 10.34
N GLU A 39 -12.85 6.80 11.61
CA GLU A 39 -12.56 5.92 12.77
C GLU A 39 -11.12 5.38 12.80
N GLU A 40 -10.17 6.17 12.29
CA GLU A 40 -8.74 5.83 12.22
C GLU A 40 -8.44 4.55 11.41
N GLN A 41 -9.36 4.18 10.53
CA GLN A 41 -9.24 2.97 9.74
C GLN A 41 -8.10 3.10 8.71
N VAL A 42 -7.14 2.16 8.72
CA VAL A 42 -6.08 2.13 7.71
C VAL A 42 -6.62 1.62 6.38
N VAL A 43 -6.75 2.51 5.40
CA VAL A 43 -7.30 2.20 4.07
C VAL A 43 -6.22 1.67 3.13
N GLY A 44 -5.00 2.20 3.24
CA GLY A 44 -3.88 1.71 2.46
C GLY A 44 -2.55 2.39 2.77
N ILE A 45 -1.50 1.91 2.12
CA ILE A 45 -0.12 2.40 2.26
C ILE A 45 0.41 2.72 0.86
N GLY A 46 0.94 3.93 0.69
CA GLY A 46 1.67 4.37 -0.49
C GLY A 46 3.18 4.33 -0.25
N ILE A 47 3.91 3.85 -1.26
CA ILE A 47 5.37 3.75 -1.25
C ILE A 47 5.87 4.33 -2.58
N LEU A 48 6.66 5.40 -2.51
CA LEU A 48 7.41 5.97 -3.62
C LEU A 48 8.81 5.36 -3.69
N ASP A 49 9.45 5.44 -4.86
CA ASP A 49 10.73 4.82 -5.16
C ASP A 49 10.74 3.33 -4.78
N ALA A 50 9.63 2.63 -5.09
CA ALA A 50 9.38 1.29 -4.60
C ALA A 50 10.44 0.28 -5.07
N SER A 51 11.02 0.50 -6.26
CA SER A 51 12.11 -0.34 -6.76
C SER A 51 13.42 -0.20 -5.97
N GLU A 52 13.66 0.95 -5.33
CA GLU A 52 14.82 1.16 -4.46
C GLU A 52 14.63 0.52 -3.09
N ILE A 53 13.43 0.64 -2.53
CA ILE A 53 13.10 0.06 -1.21
C ILE A 53 12.98 -1.47 -1.31
N LEU A 54 12.42 -1.96 -2.41
CA LEU A 54 12.19 -3.38 -2.67
C LEU A 54 12.84 -3.77 -4.01
N PRO A 55 14.17 -3.99 -4.03
CA PRO A 55 14.85 -4.42 -5.24
C PRO A 55 14.25 -5.73 -5.75
N ASP A 56 14.19 -5.88 -7.06
CA ASP A 56 13.56 -7.01 -7.76
C ASP A 56 12.05 -7.16 -7.49
N LEU A 57 11.34 -6.07 -7.14
CA LEU A 57 9.91 -6.08 -6.83
C LEU A 57 9.06 -6.92 -7.80
N LYS A 58 9.35 -6.85 -9.10
CA LYS A 58 8.63 -7.59 -10.16
C LYS A 58 8.88 -9.10 -10.14
N LEU A 59 9.97 -9.56 -9.52
CA LEU A 59 10.34 -10.97 -9.40
C LEU A 59 9.95 -11.57 -8.04
N ARG A 60 9.57 -10.73 -7.08
CA ARG A 60 9.19 -11.18 -5.74
C ARG A 60 7.82 -11.84 -5.74
N LYS A 61 7.66 -12.78 -4.81
CA LYS A 61 6.39 -13.43 -4.50
C LYS A 61 5.82 -12.83 -3.23
N ILE A 62 4.50 -12.74 -3.17
CA ILE A 62 3.78 -12.31 -1.98
C ILE A 62 3.36 -13.56 -1.22
N HIS A 63 3.75 -13.64 0.06
CA HIS A 63 3.28 -14.68 0.96
C HIS A 63 2.28 -14.04 1.95
N LEU A 64 1.15 -14.71 2.15
CA LEU A 64 0.12 -14.32 3.11
C LEU A 64 -0.07 -15.49 4.07
N GLU A 65 0.03 -15.22 5.37
CA GLU A 65 -0.05 -16.22 6.43
C GLU A 65 -1.18 -15.87 7.41
N ASN A 66 -1.86 -16.89 7.95
CA ASN A 66 -2.88 -16.76 9.00
C ASN A 66 -4.10 -15.88 8.64
N LEU A 67 -4.56 -15.92 7.39
CA LEU A 67 -5.83 -15.28 6.99
C LEU A 67 -7.02 -16.11 7.47
N ILE A 68 -7.83 -15.54 8.36
CA ILE A 68 -9.08 -16.15 8.85
C ILE A 68 -10.26 -15.45 8.13
N PRO A 69 -11.11 -16.18 7.39
CA PRO A 69 -12.35 -15.61 6.86
C PRO A 69 -13.28 -15.21 8.01
N VAL A 70 -13.96 -14.07 7.87
CA VAL A 70 -15.04 -13.63 8.77
C VAL A 70 -16.38 -14.07 8.19
#